data_AF-A0A7S1UW96-F1
#
_entry.id   AF-A0A7S1UW96-F1
#
_cell.length_a   1.000
_cell.length_b   1.000
_cell.length_c   1.000
_cell.angle_alpha   90.00
_cell.angle_beta   90.00
_cell.angle_gamma   90.00
#
_symmetry.space_group_name_H-M   'P 1'
#
loop_
_entity.id
_entity.type
_entity.pdbx_description
1 polymer ?
#
loop_
_entity_poly.entity_id
_entity_poly.type
_entity_poly.pdbx_seq_one_letter_code
_entity_poly.pdbx_strand_id
1 'polypeptide(L)'
;LLLPRIIAMASASHRSRDWGDVVTIHQHHAMAYVWSSKQQAQSGPVLRQPQWNVSNRKLAPPRSCHATAVTLSSCGNFCLVGTRGGIIYKYNVQSGLSR
;
A
#
# COMPACT_ATOMS: atom_id res chain seq x y z
N LEU A 1 0.55 10.75 13.06
CA LEU A 1 1.15 11.23 11.78
C LEU A 1 0.00 11.39 10.79
N LEU A 2 -0.21 12.57 10.22
CA LEU A 2 -1.25 12.77 9.22
C LEU A 2 -0.73 12.25 7.87
N LEU A 3 -1.50 11.38 7.21
CA LEU A 3 -1.20 10.95 5.85
C LEU A 3 -1.49 12.11 4.88
N PRO A 4 -0.71 12.26 3.79
CA PRO A 4 -1.07 13.20 2.73
C PRO A 4 -2.43 12.84 2.11
N ARG A 5 -2.95 13.69 1.21
CA ARG A 5 -4.21 13.35 0.52
C ARG A 5 -4.11 12.04 -0.25
N ILE A 6 -5.20 11.27 -0.27
CA ILE A 6 -5.34 10.07 -1.11
C ILE A 6 -5.38 10.52 -2.57
N ILE A 7 -4.66 9.81 -3.44
CA ILE A 7 -4.67 10.05 -4.90
C ILE A 7 -5.25 8.89 -5.70
N ALA A 8 -5.25 7.68 -5.14
CA ALA A 8 -5.94 6.52 -5.70
C ALA A 8 -6.21 5.49 -4.60
N MET A 9 -7.20 4.63 -4.84
CA MET A 9 -7.56 3.52 -3.98
C MET A 9 -8.03 2.31 -4.80
N ALA A 10 -7.90 1.12 -4.20
CA ALA A 10 -8.42 -0.12 -4.75
C ALA A 10 -9.08 -0.94 -3.64
N SER A 11 -10.07 -1.77 -3.98
CA SER A 11 -10.78 -2.61 -3.02
C SER A 11 -11.06 -4.02 -3.56
N ALA A 12 -11.05 -5.03 -2.69
CA ALA A 12 -11.45 -6.40 -3.02
C ALA A 12 -12.14 -7.08 -1.82
N SER A 13 -13.39 -7.52 -2.01
CA SER A 13 -14.24 -8.00 -0.91
C SER A 13 -13.98 -9.43 -0.46
N HIS A 14 -13.31 -10.25 -1.29
CA HIS A 14 -13.17 -11.70 -1.08
C HIS A 14 -12.48 -12.08 0.24
N ARG A 15 -11.63 -11.18 0.77
CA ARG A 15 -10.86 -11.36 2.01
C ARG A 15 -11.21 -10.34 3.09
N SER A 16 -12.32 -9.62 2.94
CA SER A 16 -12.76 -8.54 3.85
C SER A 16 -13.01 -8.97 5.30
N ARG A 17 -13.16 -10.27 5.56
CA ARG A 17 -13.28 -10.84 6.91
C ARG A 17 -11.95 -11.28 7.51
N ASP A 18 -10.94 -11.51 6.68
CA ASP A 18 -9.66 -12.09 7.08
C ASP A 18 -8.61 -10.99 7.35
N TRP A 19 -8.53 -9.98 6.49
CA TRP A 19 -7.65 -8.82 6.61
C TRP A 19 -8.25 -7.60 5.91
N GLY A 20 -7.47 -6.52 5.74
CA GLY A 20 -7.94 -5.30 5.10
C GLY A 20 -8.23 -5.46 3.60
N ASP A 21 -9.36 -4.92 3.18
CA ASP A 21 -9.96 -5.06 1.86
C ASP A 21 -9.86 -3.80 1.00
N VAL A 22 -9.34 -2.70 1.55
CA VAL A 22 -9.11 -1.44 0.85
C VAL A 22 -7.64 -1.08 0.94
N VAL A 23 -7.04 -0.65 -0.17
CA VAL A 23 -5.68 -0.10 -0.20
C VAL A 23 -5.70 1.31 -0.77
N THR A 24 -5.03 2.24 -0.09
CA THR A 24 -4.87 3.63 -0.53
C THR A 24 -3.40 3.94 -0.82
N ILE A 25 -3.19 4.86 -1.76
CA ILE A 25 -1.91 5.54 -1.98
C ILE A 25 -2.09 7.05 -1.86
N HIS A 26 -1.02 7.72 -1.46
CA HIS A 26 -1.06 9.12 -1.06
C HIS A 26 -0.11 9.98 -1.88
N GLN A 27 -0.44 11.26 -2.02
CA GLN A 27 0.36 12.18 -2.81
C GLN A 27 1.80 12.26 -2.31
N HIS A 28 2.76 12.17 -3.25
CA HIS A 28 4.20 12.26 -2.98
C HIS A 28 4.69 11.27 -1.91
N HIS A 29 4.08 10.09 -1.87
CA HIS A 29 4.37 9.06 -0.90
C HIS A 29 4.59 7.72 -1.60
N ALA A 30 5.60 6.94 -1.18
CA ALA A 30 5.95 5.68 -1.84
C ALA A 30 5.15 4.47 -1.31
N MET A 31 4.65 4.56 -0.07
CA MET A 31 3.99 3.45 0.60
C MET A 31 2.49 3.42 0.30
N ALA A 32 1.91 2.22 0.34
CA ALA A 32 0.47 2.01 0.31
C ALA A 32 -0.04 1.52 1.68
N TYR A 33 -1.27 1.87 2.01
CA TYR A 33 -1.87 1.64 3.32
C TYR A 33 -3.08 0.74 3.17
N VAL A 34 -3.12 -0.32 3.99
CA VAL A 34 -4.21 -1.28 4.02
C VAL A 34 -5.23 -0.85 5.07
N TRP A 35 -6.51 -0.94 4.73
CA TRP A 35 -7.65 -0.54 5.56
C TRP A 35 -8.68 -1.65 5.57
N SER A 36 -9.42 -1.74 6.66
CA SER A 36 -10.60 -2.59 6.74
C SER A 36 -11.85 -1.72 6.65
N SER A 37 -12.67 -1.93 5.62
CA SER A 37 -13.97 -1.27 5.48
C SER A 37 -14.91 -1.62 6.64
N LYS A 38 -14.84 -2.87 7.13
CA LYS A 38 -15.62 -3.37 8.27
C LYS A 38 -15.23 -2.69 9.58
N GLN A 39 -13.94 -2.52 9.84
CA GLN A 39 -13.45 -1.89 11.08
C GLN A 39 -13.37 -0.36 10.97
N GLN A 40 -13.55 0.20 9.78
CA GLN A 40 -13.42 1.63 9.48
C GLN A 40 -12.08 2.22 9.95
N ALA A 41 -11.02 1.42 9.85
CA ALA A 41 -9.70 1.77 10.37
C ALA A 41 -8.58 1.23 9.46
N GLN A 42 -7.39 1.82 9.59
CA GLN A 42 -6.19 1.24 9.00
C GLN A 42 -5.95 -0.12 9.66
N SER A 43 -5.75 -1.16 8.85
CA SER A 43 -5.63 -2.54 9.33
C SER A 43 -4.54 -3.26 8.56
N GLY A 44 -3.78 -4.11 9.25
CA GLY A 44 -2.68 -4.86 8.63
C GLY A 44 -1.42 -4.02 8.33
N PRO A 45 -0.54 -4.55 7.46
CA PRO A 45 0.78 -3.99 7.23
C PRO A 45 0.76 -2.77 6.29
N VAL A 46 1.76 -1.90 6.44
CA VAL A 46 2.07 -0.89 5.42
C VAL A 46 2.85 -1.56 4.29
N LEU A 47 2.36 -1.44 3.06
CA LEU A 47 2.98 -2.06 1.89
C LEU A 47 4.15 -1.18 1.42
N ARG A 48 5.38 -1.69 1.59
CA ARG A 48 6.62 -0.95 1.29
C ARG A 48 7.80 -1.89 1.08
N GLN A 49 8.85 -1.40 0.43
CA GLN A 49 10.11 -2.14 0.34
C GLN A 49 10.83 -2.19 1.71
N PRO A 50 11.54 -3.28 2.06
CA PRO A 50 12.18 -3.44 3.37
C PRO A 50 13.15 -2.30 3.75
N GLN A 51 13.83 -1.74 2.76
CA GLN A 51 14.79 -0.63 2.91
C GLN A 51 14.12 0.74 3.08
N TRP A 52 12.83 0.86 2.78
CA TRP A 52 12.06 2.10 2.91
C TRP A 52 11.42 2.18 4.30
N ASN A 53 12.09 2.77 5.30
CA ASN A 53 11.41 3.24 6.51
C ASN A 53 11.62 4.75 6.67
N VAL A 54 10.58 5.41 7.15
CA VAL A 54 10.57 6.84 7.50
C VAL A 54 11.11 7.07 8.92
N SER A 55 11.45 6.02 9.68
CA SER A 55 12.18 6.21 10.94
C SER A 55 13.61 6.66 10.65
N ASN A 56 14.17 7.51 11.52
CA ASN A 56 15.48 8.19 11.39
C ASN A 56 16.71 7.30 11.06
N ARG A 57 16.55 5.99 10.92
CA ARG A 57 17.62 5.02 10.67
C ARG A 57 17.60 4.40 9.27
N LYS A 58 16.60 4.68 8.41
CA LYS A 58 16.57 4.15 7.02
C LYS A 58 16.44 5.27 6.00
N LEU A 59 16.85 4.98 4.76
CA LEU A 59 16.74 5.92 3.65
C LEU A 59 15.28 6.20 3.33
N ALA A 60 14.97 7.48 3.15
CA ALA A 60 13.73 7.89 2.52
C ALA A 60 13.68 7.35 1.07
N PRO A 61 12.52 6.85 0.61
CA PRO A 61 12.36 6.45 -0.79
C PRO A 61 12.66 7.63 -1.72
N PRO A 62 13.35 7.41 -2.85
CA PRO A 62 13.53 8.46 -3.84
C PRO A 62 12.18 8.86 -4.46
N ARG A 63 12.10 10.06 -5.03
CA ARG A 63 10.86 10.59 -5.65
C ARG A 63 10.35 9.72 -6.81
N SER A 64 11.22 8.97 -7.47
CA SER A 64 10.85 7.99 -8.49
C SER A 64 10.00 6.85 -7.92
N CYS A 65 10.11 6.56 -6.62
CA CYS A 65 9.33 5.52 -5.97
C CYS A 65 7.96 6.00 -5.45
N HIS A 66 7.60 7.28 -5.66
CA HIS A 66 6.26 7.75 -5.30
C HIS A 66 5.19 6.94 -6.04
N ALA A 67 4.20 6.45 -5.28
CA ALA A 67 3.10 5.69 -5.84
C ALA A 67 2.22 6.61 -6.70
N THR A 68 1.73 6.06 -7.80
CA THR A 68 0.92 6.78 -8.80
C THR A 68 -0.33 6.00 -9.21
N ALA A 69 -0.30 4.68 -9.10
CA ALA A 69 -1.43 3.80 -9.35
C ALA A 69 -1.44 2.64 -8.35
N VAL A 70 -2.62 2.12 -8.06
CA VAL A 70 -2.81 0.96 -7.17
C VAL A 70 -3.94 0.08 -7.69
N THR A 71 -3.79 -1.24 -7.57
CA THR A 71 -4.88 -2.19 -7.79
C THR A 71 -4.75 -3.39 -6.86
N LEU A 72 -5.89 -4.03 -6.57
CA LEU A 72 -5.97 -5.27 -5.81
C LEU A 72 -6.41 -6.40 -6.73
N SER A 73 -5.80 -7.58 -6.57
CA SER A 73 -6.30 -8.82 -7.18
C SER A 73 -7.71 -9.13 -6.66
N SER A 74 -8.59 -9.67 -7.51
CA SER A 74 -9.97 -10.01 -7.12
C SER A 74 -10.05 -10.98 -5.93
N CYS A 75 -9.05 -11.85 -5.76
CA CYS A 75 -8.95 -12.77 -4.62
C CYS A 75 -8.47 -12.11 -3.31
N GLY A 76 -8.14 -10.81 -3.32
CA GLY A 76 -7.74 -10.04 -2.14
C GLY A 76 -6.34 -10.34 -1.58
N ASN A 77 -5.57 -11.24 -2.23
CA ASN A 77 -4.26 -11.66 -1.73
C ASN A 77 -3.12 -10.71 -2.13
N PHE A 78 -3.22 -10.08 -3.29
CA PHE A 78 -2.14 -9.29 -3.86
C PHE A 78 -2.56 -7.85 -4.15
N CYS A 79 -1.65 -6.93 -3.83
CA CYS A 79 -1.72 -5.53 -4.22
C CYS A 79 -0.58 -5.21 -5.18
N LEU A 80 -0.89 -4.51 -6.26
CA LEU A 80 0.07 -3.96 -7.20
C LEU A 80 0.13 -2.43 -7.02
N VAL A 81 1.33 -1.88 -6.90
CA VAL A 81 1.57 -0.43 -6.77
C VAL A 81 2.50 0.02 -7.89
N GLY A 82 2.00 0.87 -8.78
CA GLY A 82 2.79 1.51 -9.84
C GLY A 82 3.44 2.79 -9.33
N THR A 83 4.71 3.00 -9.71
CA THR A 83 5.50 4.16 -9.26
C THR A 83 5.83 5.13 -10.38
N ARG A 84 6.16 6.37 -10.00
CA ARG A 84 6.56 7.43 -10.94
C ARG A 84 7.75 7.04 -11.84
N GLY A 85 8.66 6.21 -11.34
CA GLY A 85 9.82 5.70 -12.08
C GLY A 85 9.52 4.52 -13.01
N GLY A 86 8.26 4.13 -13.17
CA GLY A 86 7.85 3.03 -14.05
C GLY A 86 7.96 1.63 -13.44
N ILE A 87 8.37 1.51 -12.18
CA ILE A 87 8.43 0.22 -11.48
C ILE A 87 7.07 -0.13 -10.88
N ILE A 88 6.66 -1.39 -11.02
CA ILE A 88 5.48 -1.95 -10.38
C ILE A 88 5.92 -2.89 -9.26
N TYR A 89 5.43 -2.66 -8.05
CA TYR A 89 5.66 -3.54 -6.91
C TYR A 89 4.43 -4.39 -6.63
N LYS A 90 4.67 -5.68 -6.35
CA LYS A 90 3.64 -6.62 -5.91
C LYS A 90 3.84 -6.94 -4.44
N TYR A 91 2.76 -6.87 -3.67
CA TYR A 91 2.75 -7.17 -2.24
C TYR A 91 1.70 -8.21 -1.93
N ASN A 92 1.99 -9.10 -1.00
CA ASN A 92 0.97 -9.90 -0.36
C ASN A 92 0.26 -9.04 0.71
N VAL A 93 -1.06 -8.90 0.65
CA VAL A 93 -1.82 -7.96 1.49
C VAL A 93 -1.83 -8.39 2.97
N GLN A 94 -1.94 -9.68 3.23
CA GLN A 94 -1.95 -10.23 4.58
C GLN A 94 -0.62 -9.99 5.32
N SER A 95 0.50 -10.34 4.67
CA SER A 95 1.84 -10.28 5.29
C SER A 95 2.57 -8.95 5.06
N GLY A 96 2.17 -8.17 4.04
CA GLY A 96 2.81 -6.92 3.65
C GLY A 96 4.14 -7.09 2.91
N LEU A 97 4.57 -8.34 2.70
CA LEU A 97 5.84 -8.65 2.09
C LEU A 97 5.80 -8.42 0.58
N SER A 98 6.89 -7.87 0.03
CA SER A 98 7.14 -7.81 -1.40
C SER A 98 7.27 -9.21 -1.99
N ARG A 99 6.78 -9.40 -3.23
CA ARG A 99 6.71 -10.67 -3.96
C ARG A 99 6.98 -10.48 -5.44
#